data_AF-A0A3D2V9I1-F1
#
_entry.id   AF-A0A3D2V9I1-F1
#
_cell.length_a   1.000
_cell.length_b   1.000
_cell.length_c   1.000
_cell.angle_alpha   90.00
_cell.angle_beta   90.00
_cell.angle_gamma   90.00
#
_symmetry.space_group_name_H-M   'P 1'
#
loop_
_entity.id
_entity.type
_entity.pdbx_description
1 polymer ?
#
loop_
_entity_poly.entity_id
_entity_poly.type
_entity_poly.pdbx_seq_one_letter_code
_entity_poly.pdbx_strand_id
1 'polypeptide(L)'
;RSRPFLTCGDCGEKLTYSKLSPEDKERIVTIADAMPVGCKYAAPIDAQGRPVNPEEVNVACPSCEKPLLKRKGRFGPFLSCPDYPTCNGVVNLDRKGYVTPPKVPPLETDLECNKCEANLYLRTGARGPWLGCSKYPKCKGRGAWKKLEEDVRTKWEALLYEHEKLNPPPKIKSTDGQVIEAGSEFAPMPLNEQEALQEDEA
;
A
#
# COMPACT_ATOMS: atom_id res chain seq x y z
N ARG A 1 -16.65 7.87 -0.41
CA ARG A 1 -16.32 6.98 0.74
C ARG A 1 -17.57 6.89 1.57
N SER A 2 -18.06 5.69 1.86
CA SER A 2 -19.17 5.52 2.80
C SER A 2 -18.77 6.14 4.14
N ARG A 3 -19.62 7.02 4.67
CA ARG A 3 -19.43 7.61 5.99
C ARG A 3 -20.26 6.77 6.98
N PRO A 4 -19.76 6.51 8.20
CA PRO A 4 -20.56 5.86 9.22
C PRO A 4 -21.86 6.64 9.43
N PHE A 5 -22.97 5.92 9.50
CA PHE A 5 -24.29 6.47 9.78
C PHE A 5 -25.00 5.57 10.78
N LEU A 6 -25.88 6.16 11.57
CA LEU A 6 -26.82 5.46 12.43
C LEU A 6 -28.17 5.43 11.70
N THR A 7 -28.93 4.36 11.89
CA THR A 7 -30.30 4.28 11.39
C THR A 7 -31.23 4.54 12.56
N CYS A 8 -32.12 5.52 12.45
CA CYS A 8 -33.15 5.76 13.45
C CYS A 8 -34.09 4.56 13.53
N GLY A 9 -34.34 4.03 14.73
CA GLY A 9 -35.24 2.89 14.93
C GLY A 9 -36.70 3.19 14.60
N ASP A 10 -37.12 4.45 14.78
CA ASP A 10 -38.53 4.85 14.61
C ASP A 10 -38.89 5.20 13.16
N CYS A 11 -38.02 5.96 12.49
CA CYS A 11 -38.30 6.46 11.13
C CYS A 11 -37.44 5.83 10.03
N GLY A 12 -36.43 5.01 10.38
CA GLY A 12 -35.52 4.39 9.41
C GLY A 12 -34.55 5.36 8.72
N GLU A 13 -34.54 6.64 9.09
CA GLU A 13 -33.67 7.64 8.46
C GLU A 13 -32.21 7.41 8.83
N LYS A 14 -31.32 7.58 7.83
CA LYS A 14 -29.87 7.50 8.03
C LYS A 14 -29.33 8.84 8.55
N LEU A 15 -28.88 8.84 9.80
CA LEU A 15 -28.31 9.99 10.49
C LEU A 15 -26.77 9.89 10.52
N THR A 16 -26.10 10.97 10.13
CA THR A 16 -24.65 11.11 10.34
C THR A 16 -24.39 11.71 11.71
N TYR A 17 -23.20 11.50 12.29
CA TYR A 17 -22.83 12.05 13.60
C TYR A 17 -23.07 13.57 13.72
N SER A 18 -22.86 14.33 12.64
CA SER A 18 -23.12 15.77 12.59
C SER A 18 -24.60 16.14 12.80
N LYS A 19 -25.53 15.29 12.37
CA LYS A 19 -26.98 15.50 12.43
C LYS A 19 -27.62 15.01 13.74
N LEU A 20 -26.84 14.39 14.64
CA LEU A 20 -27.34 13.96 15.94
C LEU A 20 -27.60 15.14 16.87
N SER A 21 -28.60 14.98 17.73
CA SER A 21 -28.87 15.92 18.82
C SER A 21 -27.66 16.02 19.77
N PRO A 22 -27.50 17.14 20.51
CA PRO A 22 -26.46 17.23 21.53
C PRO A 22 -26.56 16.13 22.59
N GLU A 23 -27.78 15.77 22.99
CA GLU A 23 -28.06 14.73 23.98
C GLU A 23 -27.60 13.35 23.51
N ASP A 24 -27.88 12.99 22.26
CA ASP A 24 -27.44 11.71 21.69
C ASP A 24 -25.91 11.62 21.56
N LYS A 25 -25.26 12.75 21.25
CA LYS A 25 -23.79 12.81 21.21
C LYS A 25 -23.19 12.56 22.59
N GLU A 26 -23.75 13.17 23.64
CA GLU A 26 -23.32 12.96 25.02
C GLU A 26 -23.53 11.51 25.48
N ARG A 27 -24.66 10.91 25.11
CA ARG A 27 -24.93 9.47 25.35
C ARG A 27 -23.89 8.57 24.68
N ILE A 28 -23.54 8.84 23.42
CA ILE A 28 -22.51 8.07 22.70
C ILE A 28 -21.16 8.17 23.41
N VAL A 29 -20.76 9.38 23.84
CA VAL A 29 -19.50 9.59 24.57
C VAL A 29 -19.51 8.85 25.91
N THR A 30 -20.60 8.93 26.67
CA THR A 30 -20.74 8.22 27.95
C THR A 30 -20.62 6.70 27.79
N ILE A 31 -21.25 6.14 26.75
CA ILE A 31 -21.14 4.71 26.43
C ILE A 31 -19.70 4.36 26.05
N ALA A 32 -19.03 5.20 25.26
CA ALA A 32 -17.64 4.98 24.85
C ALA A 32 -16.67 5.01 26.05
N ASP A 33 -16.86 5.93 26.99
CA ASP A 33 -16.03 6.06 28.20
C ASP A 33 -16.26 4.92 29.20
N ALA A 34 -17.47 4.35 29.23
CA ALA A 34 -17.80 3.19 30.07
C ALA A 34 -17.26 1.85 29.52
N MET A 35 -16.66 1.81 28.31
CA MET A 35 -16.11 0.58 27.75
C MET A 35 -14.80 0.18 28.48
N PRO A 36 -14.72 -1.03 29.07
CA PRO A 36 -13.62 -1.43 29.94
C PRO A 36 -12.27 -1.60 29.22
N VAL A 37 -12.30 -1.81 27.90
CA VAL A 37 -11.11 -1.87 27.04
C VAL A 37 -11.44 -1.14 25.75
N GLY A 38 -10.67 -0.09 25.44
CA GLY A 38 -10.80 0.62 24.17
C GLY A 38 -10.50 -0.32 23.00
N CYS A 39 -11.54 -0.70 22.24
CA CYS A 39 -11.37 -1.52 21.06
C CYS A 39 -10.58 -0.76 20.00
N LYS A 40 -9.42 -1.30 19.59
CA LYS A 40 -8.58 -0.72 18.52
C LYS A 40 -8.97 -1.17 17.12
N TYR A 41 -10.00 -2.02 17.01
CA TYR A 41 -10.44 -2.54 15.73
C TYR A 41 -10.97 -1.40 14.85
N ALA A 42 -10.43 -1.30 13.64
CA ALA A 42 -10.87 -0.37 12.63
C ALA A 42 -10.97 -1.10 11.30
N ALA A 43 -12.14 -1.02 10.66
CA ALA A 43 -12.39 -1.62 9.37
C ALA A 43 -13.05 -0.61 8.42
N PRO A 44 -12.79 -0.69 7.10
CA PRO A 44 -13.60 0.01 6.13
C PRO A 44 -15.04 -0.51 6.18
N ILE A 45 -16.01 0.33 5.84
CA ILE A 45 -17.43 -0.02 5.78
C ILE A 45 -17.97 0.05 4.35
N ASP A 46 -18.95 -0.79 4.04
CA ASP A 46 -19.70 -0.76 2.79
C ASP A 46 -20.74 0.39 2.75
N ALA A 47 -21.60 0.44 1.74
CA ALA A 47 -22.65 1.46 1.62
C ALA A 47 -23.78 1.30 2.66
N GLN A 48 -23.89 0.12 3.26
CA GLN A 48 -24.86 -0.26 4.28
C GLN A 48 -24.29 -0.08 5.70
N GLY A 49 -23.02 0.30 5.84
CA GLY A 49 -22.36 0.49 7.12
C GLY A 49 -21.80 -0.79 7.73
N ARG A 50 -21.79 -1.91 6.99
CA ARG A 50 -21.23 -3.17 7.47
C ARG A 50 -19.71 -3.18 7.29
N PRO A 51 -18.95 -3.70 8.27
CA PRO A 51 -17.49 -3.81 8.15
C PRO A 51 -17.14 -4.74 6.98
N VAL A 52 -16.17 -4.32 6.16
CA VAL A 52 -15.64 -5.09 5.06
C VAL A 52 -14.25 -5.57 5.45
N ASN A 53 -14.09 -6.88 5.57
CA ASN A 53 -12.80 -7.49 5.79
C ASN A 53 -12.05 -7.58 4.44
N PRO A 54 -10.74 -7.32 4.43
CA PRO A 54 -9.93 -7.53 3.23
C PRO A 54 -9.85 -9.03 2.89
N GLU A 55 -9.82 -9.33 1.60
CA GLU A 55 -9.76 -10.70 1.07
C GLU A 55 -8.31 -11.19 1.01
N GLU A 56 -8.07 -12.45 1.38
CA GLU A 56 -6.80 -13.13 1.10
C GLU A 56 -6.74 -13.52 -0.36
N VAL A 57 -5.58 -13.29 -0.98
CA VAL A 57 -5.36 -13.58 -2.40
C VAL A 57 -4.23 -14.59 -2.60
N ASN A 58 -4.23 -15.19 -3.79
CA ASN A 58 -3.25 -16.16 -4.28
C ASN A 58 -1.86 -15.58 -4.59
N VAL A 59 -1.39 -14.62 -3.79
CA VAL A 59 -0.06 -14.00 -3.92
C VAL A 59 0.65 -14.11 -2.59
N ALA A 60 1.82 -14.74 -2.60
CA ALA A 60 2.63 -14.95 -1.42
C ALA A 60 3.41 -13.68 -1.04
N CYS A 61 3.55 -13.45 0.26
CA CYS A 61 4.34 -12.37 0.80
C CYS A 61 5.83 -12.56 0.46
N PRO A 62 6.53 -11.54 -0.08
CA PRO A 62 7.95 -11.66 -0.41
C PRO A 62 8.87 -11.80 0.81
N SER A 63 8.35 -11.59 2.03
CA SER A 63 9.13 -11.64 3.27
C SER A 63 8.83 -12.86 4.15
N CYS A 64 7.59 -13.37 4.15
CA CYS A 64 7.19 -14.50 5.02
C CYS A 64 6.37 -15.59 4.30
N GLU A 65 6.21 -15.49 2.98
CA GLU A 65 5.53 -16.47 2.10
C GLU A 65 4.04 -16.74 2.37
N LYS A 66 3.45 -16.15 3.43
CA LYS A 66 2.00 -16.20 3.69
C LYS A 66 1.17 -15.49 2.61
N PRO A 67 -0.10 -15.88 2.41
CA PRO A 67 -1.00 -15.18 1.49
C PRO A 67 -1.18 -13.71 1.90
N LEU A 68 -1.23 -12.83 0.90
CA LEU A 68 -1.41 -11.40 1.12
C LEU A 68 -2.90 -11.04 1.15
N LEU A 69 -3.21 -9.95 1.86
CA LEU A 69 -4.55 -9.35 1.89
C LEU A 69 -4.67 -8.24 0.85
N LYS A 70 -5.73 -8.25 0.04
CA LYS A 70 -6.09 -7.16 -0.87
C LYS A 70 -6.76 -6.02 -0.11
N ARG A 71 -6.03 -4.91 0.05
CA ARG A 71 -6.48 -3.71 0.76
C ARG A 71 -6.62 -2.52 -0.18
N LYS A 72 -7.41 -1.52 0.22
CA LYS A 72 -7.62 -0.29 -0.55
C LYS A 72 -6.99 0.92 0.15
N GLY A 73 -5.97 1.50 -0.47
CA GLY A 73 -5.24 2.66 0.04
C GLY A 73 -5.64 3.97 -0.64
N ARG A 74 -4.86 5.03 -0.36
CA ARG A 74 -4.98 6.32 -1.05
C ARG A 74 -4.58 6.24 -2.53
N PHE A 75 -3.59 5.39 -2.85
CA PHE A 75 -2.98 5.30 -4.17
C PHE A 75 -3.59 4.20 -5.05
N GLY A 76 -4.60 3.48 -4.55
CA GLY A 76 -5.20 2.35 -5.24
C GLY A 76 -5.26 1.09 -4.36
N PRO A 77 -5.72 -0.04 -4.92
CA PRO A 77 -5.61 -1.33 -4.27
C PRO A 77 -4.14 -1.77 -4.17
N PHE A 78 -3.79 -2.47 -3.10
CA PHE A 78 -2.47 -3.03 -2.86
C PHE A 78 -2.61 -4.29 -2.02
N LEU A 79 -1.57 -5.12 -2.04
CA LEU A 79 -1.52 -6.36 -1.28
C LEU A 79 -0.60 -6.17 -0.07
N SER A 80 -1.03 -6.57 1.12
CA SER A 80 -0.24 -6.43 2.35
C SER A 80 -0.29 -7.67 3.22
N CYS A 81 0.80 -7.95 3.92
CA CYS A 81 0.86 -9.07 4.84
C CYS A 81 -0.19 -8.96 5.96
N PRO A 82 -0.89 -10.06 6.31
CA PRO A 82 -1.82 -10.08 7.44
C PRO A 82 -1.14 -9.78 8.77
N ASP A 83 0.13 -10.15 8.95
CA ASP A 83 0.86 -10.03 10.22
C ASP A 83 1.47 -8.64 10.49
N TYR A 84 1.10 -7.60 9.74
CA TYR A 84 1.56 -6.24 10.03
C TYR A 84 1.17 -5.83 11.47
N PRO A 85 2.10 -5.29 12.29
CA PRO A 85 3.39 -4.70 11.93
C PRO A 85 4.62 -5.63 12.02
N THR A 86 4.44 -6.90 12.39
CA THR A 86 5.57 -7.85 12.52
C THR A 86 6.18 -8.18 11.16
N CYS A 87 5.35 -8.18 10.10
CA CYS A 87 5.79 -8.30 8.72
C CYS A 87 5.31 -7.11 7.89
N ASN A 88 6.24 -6.39 7.27
CA ASN A 88 5.97 -5.21 6.44
C ASN A 88 5.90 -5.53 4.93
N GLY A 89 5.64 -6.80 4.58
CA GLY A 89 5.52 -7.23 3.20
C GLY A 89 4.36 -6.54 2.49
N VAL A 90 4.67 -5.82 1.42
CA VAL A 90 3.70 -5.11 0.59
C VAL A 90 4.03 -5.34 -0.88
N VAL A 91 3.00 -5.62 -1.66
CA VAL A 91 3.08 -5.77 -3.12
C VAL A 91 2.06 -4.81 -3.75
N ASN A 92 2.49 -4.06 -4.77
CA ASN A 92 1.63 -3.09 -5.43
C ASN A 92 0.94 -3.73 -6.64
N LEU A 93 -0.22 -3.20 -6.97
CA LEU A 93 -0.93 -3.53 -8.20
C LEU A 93 -0.81 -2.38 -9.19
N ASP A 94 -0.75 -2.71 -10.48
CA ASP A 94 -0.80 -1.72 -11.54
C ASP A 94 -2.22 -1.15 -11.73
N ARG A 95 -2.42 -0.28 -12.73
CA ARG A 95 -3.74 0.29 -13.00
C ARG A 95 -4.76 -0.74 -13.50
N LYS A 96 -4.30 -1.83 -14.12
CA LYS A 96 -5.14 -2.92 -14.62
C LYS A 96 -5.47 -3.96 -13.53
N GLY A 97 -4.74 -3.92 -12.40
CA GLY A 97 -4.89 -4.85 -11.29
C GLY A 97 -3.85 -5.96 -11.26
N TYR A 98 -2.83 -5.91 -12.11
CA TYR A 98 -1.77 -6.92 -12.17
C TYR A 98 -0.70 -6.69 -11.11
N VAL A 99 -0.11 -7.78 -10.63
CA VAL A 99 0.93 -7.77 -9.62
C VAL A 99 2.20 -7.10 -10.17
N THR A 100 2.67 -6.06 -9.47
CA THR A 100 3.93 -5.38 -9.79
C THR A 100 4.98 -5.69 -8.73
N PRO A 101 6.16 -6.20 -9.12
CA PRO A 101 7.24 -6.44 -8.16
C PRO A 101 7.68 -5.14 -7.47
N PRO A 102 8.07 -5.21 -6.19
CA PRO A 102 8.61 -4.06 -5.50
C PRO A 102 9.88 -3.60 -6.21
N LYS A 103 10.05 -2.28 -6.27
CA LYS A 103 11.21 -1.66 -6.91
C LYS A 103 12.42 -1.81 -6.00
N VAL A 104 13.59 -1.83 -6.62
CA VAL A 104 14.88 -1.72 -5.93
C VAL A 104 14.90 -0.50 -5.00
N PRO A 105 15.55 -0.61 -3.82
CA PRO A 105 15.67 0.52 -2.91
C PRO A 105 16.40 1.69 -3.61
N PRO A 106 16.03 2.95 -3.30
CA PRO A 106 16.75 4.10 -3.85
C PRO A 106 18.22 4.11 -3.44
N LEU A 107 19.09 4.63 -4.30
CA LEU A 107 20.48 4.94 -3.96
C LEU A 107 20.52 6.30 -3.26
N GLU A 108 21.19 6.39 -2.10
CA GLU A 108 21.45 7.67 -1.44
C GLU A 108 22.61 8.39 -2.10
N THR A 109 22.44 9.70 -2.32
CA THR A 109 23.46 10.57 -2.93
C THR A 109 23.84 11.69 -1.97
N ASP A 110 25.01 12.30 -2.22
CA ASP A 110 25.47 13.52 -1.54
C ASP A 110 24.86 14.81 -2.10
N LEU A 111 23.95 14.70 -3.08
CA LEU A 111 23.32 15.85 -3.72
C LEU A 111 22.20 16.42 -2.84
N GLU A 112 22.22 17.73 -2.64
CA GLU A 112 21.29 18.41 -1.73
C GLU A 112 19.97 18.81 -2.41
N CYS A 113 18.90 18.73 -1.64
CA CYS A 113 17.58 19.16 -2.10
C CYS A 113 17.44 20.69 -2.07
N ASN A 114 17.13 21.28 -3.23
CA ASN A 114 16.85 22.72 -3.39
C ASN A 114 15.70 23.33 -2.56
N LYS A 115 14.98 22.53 -1.75
CA LYS A 115 13.87 23.00 -0.91
C LYS A 115 14.11 22.85 0.59
N CYS A 116 14.95 21.90 0.98
CA CYS A 116 15.09 21.53 2.40
C CYS A 116 16.48 20.98 2.76
N GLU A 117 17.43 21.10 1.82
CA GLU A 117 18.87 20.80 1.96
C GLU A 117 19.20 19.34 2.32
N ALA A 118 18.19 18.48 2.50
CA ALA A 118 18.39 17.07 2.74
C ALA A 118 18.91 16.35 1.48
N ASN A 119 19.65 15.26 1.68
CA ASN A 119 20.13 14.37 0.63
C ASN A 119 19.02 13.96 -0.35
N LEU A 120 19.39 13.82 -1.62
CA LEU A 120 18.53 13.31 -2.67
C LEU A 120 18.76 11.79 -2.83
N TYR A 121 17.68 11.07 -3.06
CA TYR A 121 17.68 9.69 -3.51
C TYR A 121 17.66 9.62 -5.03
N LEU A 122 18.60 8.88 -5.60
CA LEU A 122 18.65 8.51 -7.01
C LEU A 122 17.83 7.25 -7.25
N ARG A 123 16.95 7.31 -8.26
CA ARG A 123 16.04 6.22 -8.63
C ARG A 123 16.00 6.06 -10.13
N THR A 124 15.74 4.85 -10.59
CA THR A 124 15.38 4.59 -11.98
C THR A 124 13.92 4.94 -12.25
N GLY A 125 13.64 5.39 -13.47
CA GLY A 125 12.31 5.77 -13.93
C GLY A 125 12.18 5.58 -15.43
N ALA A 126 10.96 5.71 -15.96
CA ALA A 126 10.67 5.48 -17.37
C ALA A 126 11.41 6.44 -18.34
N ARG A 127 11.91 7.58 -17.84
CA ARG A 127 12.64 8.60 -18.62
C ARG A 127 14.13 8.66 -18.26
N GLY A 128 14.65 7.61 -17.62
CA GLY A 128 16.00 7.54 -17.07
C GLY A 128 16.07 7.86 -15.56
N PRO A 129 17.29 7.94 -15.02
CA PRO A 129 17.53 8.24 -13.61
C PRO A 129 16.98 9.61 -13.20
N TRP A 130 16.52 9.72 -11.96
CA TRP A 130 16.01 10.98 -11.42
C TRP A 130 16.23 11.07 -9.91
N LEU A 131 16.34 12.31 -9.42
CA LEU A 131 16.62 12.62 -8.02
C LEU A 131 15.35 13.06 -7.30
N GLY A 132 15.02 12.41 -6.19
CA GLY A 132 13.92 12.75 -5.30
C GLY A 132 14.38 13.00 -3.87
N CYS A 133 13.78 13.95 -3.16
CA CYS A 133 14.17 14.25 -1.79
C CYS A 133 14.00 13.04 -0.83
N SER A 134 14.98 12.82 0.04
CA SER A 134 14.94 11.81 1.10
C SER A 134 13.79 12.01 2.10
N LYS A 135 13.39 13.26 2.35
CA LYS A 135 12.29 13.62 3.26
C LYS A 135 10.89 13.47 2.65
N TYR A 136 10.74 12.78 1.50
CA TYR A 136 9.41 12.45 0.96
C TYR A 136 8.63 11.57 1.96
N PRO A 137 7.32 11.79 2.22
CA PRO A 137 6.38 12.66 1.49
C PRO A 137 6.31 14.12 1.98
N LYS A 138 7.04 14.48 3.05
CA LYS A 138 7.00 15.83 3.65
C LYS A 138 7.62 16.86 2.71
N CYS A 139 8.74 16.53 2.06
CA CYS A 139 9.31 17.34 1.00
C CYS A 139 9.18 16.64 -0.36
N LYS A 140 8.55 17.33 -1.31
CA LYS A 140 8.40 16.88 -2.71
C LYS A 140 9.44 17.55 -3.63
N GLY A 141 10.62 17.86 -3.10
CA GLY A 141 11.75 18.38 -3.87
C GLY A 141 12.28 17.34 -4.86
N ARG A 142 12.74 17.81 -6.02
CA ARG A 142 13.34 16.99 -7.07
C ARG A 142 14.62 17.66 -7.53
N GLY A 143 15.70 16.90 -7.63
CA GLY A 143 16.96 17.38 -8.20
C GLY A 143 16.87 17.48 -9.72
N ALA A 144 17.56 18.47 -10.29
CA ALA A 144 17.61 18.64 -11.74
C ALA A 144 18.68 17.74 -12.36
N TRP A 145 18.41 16.42 -12.42
CA TRP A 145 19.36 15.40 -12.92
C TRP A 145 20.06 15.80 -14.23
N LYS A 146 19.29 16.26 -15.23
CA LYS A 146 19.82 16.68 -16.54
C LYS A 146 20.68 17.95 -16.54
N LYS A 147 20.63 18.74 -15.47
CA LYS A 147 21.42 19.98 -15.32
C LYS A 147 22.72 19.76 -14.55
N LEU A 148 22.97 18.54 -14.08
CA LEU A 148 24.24 18.20 -13.43
C LEU A 148 25.35 18.07 -14.47
N GLU A 149 26.56 18.39 -14.04
CA GLU A 149 27.78 18.15 -14.81
C GLU A 149 27.87 16.68 -15.25
N GLU A 150 28.48 16.46 -16.42
CA GLU A 150 28.49 15.15 -17.07
C GLU A 150 29.31 14.09 -16.32
N ASP A 151 30.41 14.50 -15.69
CA ASP A 151 31.24 13.68 -14.82
C ASP A 151 30.46 13.20 -13.59
N VAL A 152 29.72 14.11 -12.94
CA VAL A 152 28.88 13.82 -11.78
C VAL A 152 27.77 12.83 -12.15
N ARG A 153 27.12 13.04 -13.31
CA ARG A 153 26.10 12.10 -13.82
C ARG A 153 26.67 10.71 -14.05
N THR A 154 27.79 10.62 -14.77
CA THR A 154 28.43 9.35 -15.09
C THR A 154 28.83 8.57 -13.83
N LYS A 155 29.40 9.26 -12.82
CA LYS A 155 29.71 8.69 -11.51
C LYS A 155 28.47 8.07 -10.86
N TRP A 156 27.39 8.83 -10.78
CA TRP A 156 26.16 8.39 -10.11
C TRP A 156 25.42 7.30 -10.89
N GLU A 157 25.49 7.29 -12.21
CA GLU A 157 24.94 6.21 -13.04
C GLU A 157 25.70 4.91 -12.83
N ALA A 158 27.03 4.95 -12.76
CA ALA A 158 27.85 3.77 -12.44
C ALA A 158 27.54 3.22 -11.04
N LEU A 159 27.41 4.10 -10.04
CA LEU A 159 27.02 3.72 -8.68
C LEU A 159 25.60 3.16 -8.63
N LEU A 160 24.66 3.74 -9.38
CA LEU A 160 23.30 3.24 -9.48
C LEU A 160 23.26 1.83 -10.08
N TYR A 161 24.05 1.58 -11.13
CA TYR A 161 24.15 0.27 -11.75
C TYR A 161 24.67 -0.80 -10.78
N GLU A 162 25.77 -0.52 -10.06
CA GLU A 162 26.29 -1.44 -9.04
C GLU A 162 25.28 -1.65 -7.89
N HIS A 163 24.59 -0.58 -7.47
CA HIS A 163 23.55 -0.67 -6.45
C HIS A 163 22.38 -1.56 -6.87
N GLU A 164 21.89 -1.44 -8.11
CA GLU A 164 20.82 -2.29 -8.65
C GLU A 164 21.25 -3.75 -8.76
N LYS A 165 22.51 -4.00 -9.09
CA LYS A 165 23.10 -5.35 -9.15
C LYS A 165 23.17 -6.01 -7.77
N LEU A 166 23.54 -5.24 -6.74
CA LEU A 166 23.62 -5.72 -5.35
C LEU A 166 22.25 -5.88 -4.70
N ASN A 167 21.24 -5.15 -5.17
CA ASN A 167 19.89 -5.13 -4.59
C ASN A 167 18.82 -5.50 -5.64
N PRO A 168 18.83 -6.74 -6.17
CA PRO A 168 17.82 -7.17 -7.13
C PRO A 168 16.41 -7.14 -6.49
N PRO A 169 15.36 -6.83 -7.26
CA PRO A 169 14.00 -6.85 -6.74
C PRO A 169 13.63 -8.28 -6.30
N PRO A 170 12.97 -8.47 -5.15
CA PRO A 170 12.54 -9.79 -4.71
C PRO A 170 11.52 -10.37 -5.70
N LYS A 171 11.69 -11.64 -6.02
CA LYS A 171 10.77 -12.39 -6.89
C LYS A 171 9.49 -12.67 -6.11
N ILE A 172 8.34 -12.26 -6.65
CA ILE A 172 7.03 -12.57 -6.07
C ILE A 172 6.60 -13.95 -6.57
N LYS A 173 5.95 -14.72 -5.72
CA LYS A 173 5.38 -16.02 -6.05
C LYS A 173 3.86 -16.01 -5.81
N SER A 174 3.14 -16.86 -6.53
CA SER A 174 1.80 -17.31 -6.15
C SER A 174 1.88 -18.15 -4.88
N THR A 175 0.76 -18.33 -4.20
CA THR A 175 0.61 -19.33 -3.12
C THR A 175 0.94 -20.75 -3.57
N ASP A 176 0.74 -21.05 -4.87
CA ASP A 176 1.08 -22.35 -5.49
C ASP A 176 2.57 -22.48 -5.86
N GLY A 177 3.39 -21.46 -5.55
CA GLY A 177 4.82 -21.45 -5.83
C GLY A 177 5.21 -20.97 -7.24
N GLN A 178 4.24 -20.70 -8.13
CA GLN A 178 4.52 -20.12 -9.45
C GLN A 178 5.17 -18.74 -9.31
N VAL A 179 6.30 -18.51 -9.97
CA VAL A 179 6.97 -17.20 -9.97
C VAL A 179 6.21 -16.23 -10.86
N ILE A 180 5.86 -15.06 -10.30
CA ILE A 180 5.18 -13.99 -11.02
C ILE A 180 6.25 -13.04 -11.58
N GLU A 181 6.41 -13.04 -12.90
CA GLU A 181 7.42 -12.20 -13.57
C GLU A 181 7.01 -10.72 -13.63
N ALA A 182 8.02 -9.85 -13.69
CA ALA A 182 7.81 -8.41 -13.80
C ALA A 182 7.09 -8.06 -15.12
N GLY A 183 5.91 -7.45 -15.03
CA GLY A 183 5.11 -7.09 -16.20
C GLY A 183 4.22 -8.22 -16.74
N SER A 184 4.14 -9.35 -16.03
CA SER A 184 3.14 -10.39 -16.32
C SER A 184 1.72 -9.87 -16.07
N GLU A 185 0.75 -10.40 -16.82
CA GLU A 185 -0.69 -10.11 -16.65
C GLU A 185 -1.32 -10.95 -15.53
N PHE A 186 -0.58 -11.20 -14.45
CA PHE A 186 -1.08 -11.96 -13.31
C PHE A 186 -1.97 -11.08 -12.44
N ALA A 187 -3.27 -11.37 -12.44
CA ALA A 187 -4.26 -10.73 -11.56
C ALA A 187 -4.45 -11.56 -10.29
N PRO A 188 -4.34 -10.95 -9.08
CA PRO A 188 -4.56 -11.66 -7.84
C PRO A 188 -6.04 -12.06 -7.70
N MET A 189 -6.27 -13.33 -7.42
CA MET A 189 -7.59 -13.92 -7.20
C MET A 189 -7.79 -14.22 -5.72
N PRO A 190 -9.00 -14.02 -5.17
CA PRO A 190 -9.37 -14.46 -3.83
C PRO A 190 -9.12 -15.97 -3.65
N LEU A 191 -8.57 -16.39 -2.50
CA LEU A 191 -8.29 -17.80 -2.23
C LEU A 191 -9.54 -18.67 -2.21
N ASN A 192 -10.65 -18.16 -1.67
CA ASN A 192 -11.94 -18.85 -1.65
C ASN A 192 -12.49 -19.13 -3.06
N GLU A 193 -12.17 -18.30 -4.04
CA GLU A 193 -12.54 -18.54 -5.45
C GLU A 193 -11.64 -19.58 -6.12
N GLN A 194 -10.38 -19.73 -5.66
CA GLN A 194 -9.49 -20.79 -6.16
C GLN A 194 -9.91 -22.17 -5.66
N GLU A 195 -10.33 -22.28 -4.40
CA GLU A 195 -10.78 -23.54 -3.80
C GLU A 195 -12.02 -24.08 -4.52
N ALA A 196 -12.99 -23.21 -4.83
CA ALA A 196 -14.21 -23.59 -5.56
C ALA A 196 -13.93 -24.14 -6.97
N LEU A 197 -12.93 -23.61 -7.68
CA LEU A 197 -12.56 -24.11 -9.01
C LEU A 197 -11.90 -25.50 -8.96
N GLN A 198 -11.20 -25.83 -7.87
CA GLN A 198 -10.56 -27.13 -7.70
C GLN A 198 -11.56 -28.23 -7.31
N GLU A 199 -12.67 -27.87 -6.65
CA GLU A 199 -13.74 -28.80 -6.27
C GLU A 199 -14.61 -29.21 -7.47
N ASP A 200 -14.79 -28.33 -8.46
CA ASP A 200 -15.58 -28.61 -9.67
C ASP A 200 -14.85 -29.54 -10.68
N GLU A 201 -13.53 -29.70 -10.54
CA GLU A 201 -12.69 -30.55 -11.42
C GLU A 201 -12.39 -31.95 -10.82
N ALA A 202 -12.84 -32.24 -9.59
CA ALA A 202 -12.59 -33.49 -8.85
C ALA A 202 -13.80 -34.45 -8.86
#